data_AF-C0HE39-F1
#
_entry.id   AF-C0HE39-F1
#
_cell.length_a   1.000
_cell.length_b   1.000
_cell.length_c   1.000
_cell.angle_alpha   90.00
_cell.angle_beta   90.00
_cell.angle_gamma   90.00
#
_symmetry.space_group_name_H-M   'P 1'
#
loop_
_entity.id
_entity.type
_entity.pdbx_description
1 polymer ?
#
loop_
_entity_poly.entity_id
_entity_poly.type
_entity_poly.pdbx_seq_one_letter_code
_entity_poly.pdbx_strand_id
1 'polypeptide(L)'
;MILPAALYFWQIPHFMALAYLCRNDYLAGGYRMFSFADPTGRRTAWVSLRNCLYMLPLGLFAYNWGLTSEWFSFEASLLTLGLTIGALSFVLEPSPKTARRMFYGSLLYLPAFMSGLLLHRLPSEQKAHNLAENNELDGVLYGADLQDEERARQKRQDTKPSRVQSLPPVSYASVAPFPFLPVPIYES
;
A
#
# COMPACT_ATOMS: atom_id res chain seq x y z
N MET A 1 -1.45 -12.64 0.35
CA MET A 1 -0.14 -13.13 0.86
C MET A 1 1.04 -12.80 -0.07
N ILE A 2 0.82 -12.30 -1.30
CA ILE A 2 1.88 -12.08 -2.29
C ILE A 2 2.69 -10.81 -2.00
N LEU A 3 2.02 -9.71 -1.65
CA LEU A 3 2.66 -8.44 -1.28
C LEU A 3 3.69 -8.57 -0.13
N PRO A 4 3.35 -9.16 1.04
CA PRO A 4 4.32 -9.33 2.11
C PRO A 4 5.47 -10.27 1.73
N ALA A 5 5.22 -11.31 0.92
CA ALA A 5 6.28 -12.17 0.39
C ALA A 5 7.24 -11.38 -0.53
N ALA A 6 6.70 -10.56 -1.44
CA ALA A 6 7.48 -9.71 -2.33
C ALA A 6 8.39 -8.76 -1.55
N LEU A 7 7.81 -8.08 -0.56
CA LEU A 7 8.53 -7.16 0.33
C LEU A 7 9.63 -7.90 1.09
N TYR A 8 9.32 -9.06 1.69
CA TYR A 8 10.30 -9.85 2.44
C TYR A 8 11.50 -10.25 1.58
N PHE A 9 11.26 -10.84 0.41
CA PHE A 9 12.35 -11.26 -0.48
C PHE A 9 13.13 -10.08 -1.06
N TRP A 10 12.50 -8.91 -1.22
CA TRP A 10 13.14 -7.69 -1.69
C TRP A 10 14.08 -7.05 -0.66
N GLN A 11 13.79 -7.13 0.65
CA GLN A 11 14.63 -6.51 1.69
C GLN A 11 16.06 -7.07 1.68
N ILE A 12 16.21 -8.38 1.46
CA ILE A 12 17.50 -9.07 1.53
C ILE A 12 18.51 -8.55 0.49
N PRO A 13 18.24 -8.56 -0.83
CA PRO A 13 19.18 -8.07 -1.83
C PRO A 13 19.53 -6.58 -1.62
N HIS A 14 18.55 -5.77 -1.20
CA HIS A 14 18.76 -4.36 -0.86
C HIS A 14 19.76 -4.17 0.29
N PHE A 15 19.51 -4.84 1.41
CA PHE A 15 20.36 -4.77 2.60
C PHE A 15 21.77 -5.31 2.33
N MET A 16 21.88 -6.40 1.57
CA MET A 16 23.17 -7.01 1.23
C MET A 16 24.03 -6.10 0.36
N ALA A 17 23.44 -5.37 -0.59
CA ALA A 17 24.14 -4.36 -1.38
C ALA A 17 24.66 -3.19 -0.51
N LEU A 18 23.85 -2.73 0.44
CA LEU A 18 24.24 -1.67 1.38
C LEU A 18 25.34 -2.12 2.34
N ALA A 19 25.23 -3.34 2.88
CA ALA A 19 26.23 -3.93 3.76
C ALA A 19 27.60 -4.06 3.08
N TYR A 20 27.63 -4.32 1.77
CA TYR A 20 28.87 -4.32 0.99
C TYR A 20 29.43 -2.90 0.81
N LEU A 21 28.58 -1.91 0.52
CA LEU A 21 29.00 -0.54 0.25
C LEU A 21 29.54 0.17 1.51
N CYS A 22 28.85 0.03 2.63
CA CYS A 22 29.18 0.67 3.91
C CYS A 22 30.10 -0.20 4.80
N ARG A 23 30.72 -1.25 4.25
CA ARG A 23 31.55 -2.20 5.02
C ARG A 23 32.66 -1.52 5.83
N ASN A 24 33.31 -0.51 5.24
CA ASN A 24 34.42 0.21 5.88
C ASN A 24 33.93 1.07 7.05
N ASP A 25 32.75 1.67 6.90
CA ASP A 25 32.12 2.49 7.94
C ASP A 25 31.65 1.62 9.11
N TYR A 26 31.11 0.43 8.82
CA TYR A 26 30.75 -0.55 9.84
C TYR A 26 31.97 -1.08 10.58
N LEU A 27 33.08 -1.32 9.87
CA LEU A 27 34.37 -1.68 10.46
C LEU A 27 34.89 -0.58 11.40
N ALA A 28 34.85 0.67 10.96
CA ALA A 28 35.25 1.82 11.77
C ALA A 28 34.36 1.99 13.02
N GLY A 29 33.08 1.67 12.90
CA GLY A 29 32.13 1.66 14.02
C GLY A 29 32.19 0.41 14.92
N GLY A 30 33.06 -0.57 14.64
CA GLY A 30 33.17 -1.80 15.41
C GLY A 30 32.04 -2.83 15.20
N TYR A 31 31.19 -2.65 14.17
CA TYR A 31 30.08 -3.55 13.86
C TYR A 31 30.50 -4.69 12.92
N ARG A 32 30.14 -5.92 13.28
CA ARG A 32 30.37 -7.13 12.48
C ARG A 32 29.13 -7.49 11.66
N MET A 33 29.09 -7.07 10.40
CA MET A 33 28.02 -7.44 9.46
C MET A 33 28.33 -8.72 8.68
N PHE A 34 27.35 -9.32 7.99
CA PHE A 34 27.58 -10.50 7.15
C PHE A 34 28.68 -10.27 6.09
N SER A 35 28.82 -9.02 5.61
CA SER A 35 29.90 -8.63 4.70
C SER A 35 31.29 -8.53 5.35
N PHE A 36 31.40 -8.62 6.68
CA PHE A 36 32.67 -8.66 7.43
C PHE A 36 33.39 -10.00 7.26
N ALA A 37 32.64 -11.10 7.20
CA ALA A 37 33.19 -12.46 7.04
C ALA A 37 33.59 -12.79 5.60
N ASP A 38 33.38 -11.86 4.65
CA ASP A 38 33.68 -12.05 3.24
C ASP A 38 34.45 -10.84 2.65
N PRO A 39 35.80 -10.89 2.62
CA PRO A 39 36.61 -9.80 2.07
C PRO A 39 36.38 -9.58 0.57
N THR A 40 35.90 -10.60 -0.15
CA THR A 40 35.57 -10.54 -1.58
C THR A 40 34.15 -10.07 -1.88
N GLY A 41 33.24 -10.05 -0.90
CA GLY A 41 31.82 -9.70 -1.08
C GLY A 41 31.02 -10.65 -1.96
N ARG A 42 31.60 -11.77 -2.37
CA ARG A 42 31.04 -12.72 -3.34
C ARG A 42 29.89 -13.52 -2.73
N ARG A 43 30.00 -13.93 -1.47
CA ARG A 43 28.92 -14.55 -0.67
C ARG A 43 27.77 -13.57 -0.48
N THR A 44 28.08 -12.30 -0.19
CA THR A 44 27.05 -11.26 -0.06
C THR A 44 26.27 -11.08 -1.37
N ALA A 45 26.98 -11.02 -2.50
CA ALA A 45 26.39 -10.97 -3.83
C ALA A 45 25.56 -12.22 -4.16
N TRP A 46 26.04 -13.41 -3.82
CA TRP A 46 25.33 -14.68 -4.04
C TRP A 46 24.02 -14.77 -3.26
N VAL A 47 24.00 -14.33 -2.01
CA VAL A 47 22.77 -14.28 -1.19
C VAL A 47 21.76 -13.32 -1.82
N SER A 48 22.22 -12.17 -2.31
CA SER A 48 21.40 -11.22 -3.04
C SER A 48 20.80 -11.85 -4.31
N LEU A 49 21.64 -12.47 -5.15
CA LEU A 49 21.20 -13.11 -6.40
C LEU A 49 20.16 -14.20 -6.15
N ARG A 50 20.37 -15.06 -5.15
CA ARG A 50 19.43 -16.13 -4.78
C ARG A 50 18.05 -15.57 -4.42
N ASN A 51 17.99 -14.47 -3.66
CA ASN A 51 16.73 -13.84 -3.30
C ASN A 51 16.04 -13.20 -4.51
N CYS A 52 16.78 -12.55 -5.42
CA CYS A 52 16.22 -12.07 -6.68
C CYS A 52 15.63 -13.20 -7.52
N LEU A 53 16.27 -14.38 -7.52
CA LEU A 53 15.77 -15.55 -8.23
C LEU A 53 14.45 -16.08 -7.63
N TYR A 54 14.28 -16.02 -6.30
CA TYR A 54 13.01 -16.36 -5.66
C TYR A 54 11.88 -15.37 -5.98
N MET A 55 12.21 -14.14 -6.35
CA MET A 55 11.21 -13.14 -6.75
C MET A 55 10.70 -13.36 -8.19
N LEU A 56 11.46 -14.02 -9.08
CA LEU A 56 11.04 -14.27 -10.47
C LEU A 56 9.68 -14.98 -10.58
N PRO A 57 9.43 -16.11 -9.90
CA PRO A 57 8.15 -16.79 -10.00
C PRO A 57 7.02 -16.04 -9.30
N LEU A 58 7.31 -14.98 -8.54
CA LEU A 58 6.30 -14.27 -7.75
C LEU A 58 5.25 -13.56 -8.63
N GLY A 59 5.66 -13.06 -9.81
CA GLY A 59 4.74 -12.50 -10.80
C GLY A 59 3.79 -13.57 -11.38
N LEU A 60 4.32 -14.76 -11.68
CA LEU A 60 3.54 -15.90 -12.16
C LEU A 60 2.56 -16.41 -11.10
N PHE A 61 2.99 -16.48 -9.84
CA PHE A 61 2.11 -16.84 -8.74
C PHE A 61 0.98 -15.81 -8.54
N ALA A 62 1.22 -14.52 -8.78
CA ALA A 62 0.17 -13.51 -8.72
C ALA A 62 -0.91 -13.69 -9.79
N TYR A 63 -0.49 -14.05 -11.01
CA TYR A 63 -1.41 -14.38 -12.09
C TYR A 63 -2.20 -15.68 -11.83
N ASN A 64 -1.51 -16.78 -11.47
CA ASN A 64 -2.16 -18.08 -11.29
C ASN A 64 -3.19 -18.08 -10.15
N TRP A 65 -3.07 -17.16 -9.20
CA TRP A 65 -4.00 -17.01 -8.08
C TRP A 65 -5.20 -16.10 -8.42
N GLY A 66 -5.29 -15.59 -9.65
CA GLY A 66 -6.38 -14.71 -10.12
C GLY A 66 -6.39 -13.33 -9.49
N LEU A 67 -5.30 -12.91 -8.83
CA LEU A 67 -5.24 -11.63 -8.13
C LEU A 67 -4.90 -10.45 -9.07
N THR A 68 -4.28 -10.72 -10.22
CA THR A 68 -3.76 -9.68 -11.12
C THR A 68 -3.92 -10.05 -12.59
N SER A 69 -4.08 -9.03 -13.45
CA SER A 69 -4.12 -9.17 -14.93
C SER A 69 -2.82 -9.75 -15.51
N GLU A 70 -2.89 -10.38 -16.69
CA GLU A 70 -1.74 -10.95 -17.42
C GLU A 70 -0.60 -9.95 -17.63
N TRP A 71 -0.97 -8.70 -17.92
CA TRP A 71 -0.04 -7.59 -18.12
C TRP A 71 0.80 -7.29 -16.86
N PHE A 72 0.24 -7.42 -15.66
CA PHE A 72 0.99 -7.25 -14.41
C PHE A 72 2.06 -8.34 -14.24
N SER A 73 1.74 -9.58 -14.60
CA SER A 73 2.69 -10.69 -14.52
C SER A 73 3.91 -10.44 -15.42
N PHE A 74 3.67 -9.90 -16.62
CA PHE A 74 4.73 -9.54 -17.56
C PHE A 74 5.59 -8.38 -17.02
N GLU A 75 4.97 -7.30 -16.54
CA GLU A 75 5.67 -6.15 -15.95
C GLU A 75 6.50 -6.56 -14.73
N ALA A 76 5.92 -7.33 -13.80
CA ALA A 76 6.60 -7.81 -12.60
C ALA A 76 7.78 -8.73 -12.94
N SER A 77 7.62 -9.60 -13.94
CA SER A 77 8.68 -10.48 -14.43
C SER A 77 9.83 -9.68 -15.04
N LEU A 78 9.53 -8.67 -15.86
CA LEU A 78 10.53 -7.81 -16.48
C LEU A 78 11.30 -7.00 -15.43
N LEU A 79 10.60 -6.44 -14.44
CA LEU A 79 11.19 -5.69 -13.34
C LEU A 79 12.15 -6.57 -12.51
N THR A 80 11.72 -7.79 -12.22
CA THR A 80 12.50 -8.75 -11.44
C THR A 80 13.69 -9.28 -12.23
N LEU A 81 13.55 -9.47 -13.55
CA LEU A 81 14.66 -9.79 -14.45
C LEU A 81 15.72 -8.68 -14.45
N GLY A 82 15.31 -7.42 -14.56
CA GLY A 82 16.22 -6.28 -14.49
C GLY A 82 17.02 -6.25 -13.19
N LEU A 83 16.35 -6.49 -12.06
CA LEU A 83 17.00 -6.61 -10.76
C LEU A 83 17.97 -7.81 -10.69
N THR A 84 17.58 -8.95 -11.24
CA THR A 84 18.40 -10.17 -11.29
C THR A 84 19.66 -9.99 -12.14
N ILE A 85 19.57 -9.29 -13.27
CA ILE A 85 20.74 -8.94 -14.10
C ILE A 85 21.70 -8.03 -13.31
N GLY A 86 21.17 -7.08 -12.54
CA GLY A 86 21.96 -6.26 -11.62
C GLY A 86 22.68 -7.10 -10.56
N ALA A 87 21.98 -8.05 -9.95
CA ALA A 87 22.53 -8.96 -8.96
C ALA A 87 23.59 -9.88 -9.57
N LEU A 88 23.36 -10.38 -10.78
CA LEU A 88 24.31 -11.25 -11.50
C LEU A 88 25.59 -10.50 -11.82
N SER A 89 25.46 -9.26 -12.30
CA SER A 89 26.61 -8.37 -12.52
C SER A 89 27.43 -8.20 -11.23
N PHE A 90 26.75 -8.07 -10.09
CA PHE A 90 27.40 -7.92 -8.78
C PHE A 90 28.12 -9.20 -8.32
N VAL A 91 27.60 -10.38 -8.66
CA VAL A 91 28.26 -11.67 -8.38
C VAL A 91 29.49 -11.87 -9.26
N LEU A 92 29.41 -11.51 -10.55
CA LEU A 92 30.50 -11.65 -11.50
C LEU A 92 31.67 -10.72 -11.16
N GLU A 93 31.37 -9.46 -10.88
CA GLU A 93 32.36 -8.46 -10.51
C GLU A 93 31.92 -7.71 -9.24
N PRO A 94 32.31 -8.23 -8.05
CA PRO A 94 32.02 -7.61 -6.75
C PRO A 94 32.77 -6.28 -6.59
N SER A 95 32.25 -5.22 -7.21
CA SER A 95 32.81 -3.88 -7.14
C SER A 95 31.84 -2.92 -6.44
N PRO A 96 32.33 -1.85 -5.80
CA PRO A 96 31.45 -0.83 -5.21
C PRO A 96 30.56 -0.15 -6.25
N LYS A 97 30.96 -0.12 -7.53
CA LYS A 97 30.13 0.40 -8.64
C LYS A 97 28.93 -0.53 -8.88
N THR A 98 29.17 -1.83 -8.94
CA THR A 98 28.12 -2.82 -9.20
C THR A 98 27.17 -2.95 -8.01
N ALA A 99 27.68 -2.86 -6.78
CA ALA A 99 26.86 -2.82 -5.57
C ALA A 99 25.94 -1.60 -5.53
N ARG A 100 26.44 -0.40 -5.89
CA ARG A 100 25.60 0.81 -6.01
C ARG A 100 24.51 0.64 -7.07
N ARG A 101 24.85 0.09 -8.24
CA ARG A 101 23.87 -0.18 -9.29
C ARG A 101 22.78 -1.15 -8.82
N MET A 102 23.16 -2.19 -8.09
CA MET A 102 22.22 -3.13 -7.48
C MET A 102 21.32 -2.45 -6.44
N PHE A 103 21.91 -1.63 -5.57
CA PHE A 103 21.18 -0.84 -4.57
C PHE A 103 20.15 0.10 -5.21
N TYR A 104 20.56 0.92 -6.18
CA TYR A 104 19.64 1.81 -6.91
C TYR A 104 18.61 1.03 -7.72
N GLY A 105 18.98 -0.10 -8.33
CA GLY A 105 18.05 -0.99 -9.02
C GLY A 105 16.98 -1.54 -8.07
N SER A 106 17.36 -1.96 -6.86
CA SER A 106 16.41 -2.39 -5.84
C SER A 106 15.52 -1.24 -5.35
N LEU A 107 16.07 -0.03 -5.23
CA LEU A 107 15.32 1.16 -4.83
C LEU A 107 14.30 1.58 -5.88
N LEU A 108 14.61 1.41 -7.17
CA LEU A 108 13.69 1.67 -8.28
C LEU A 108 12.65 0.54 -8.44
N TYR A 109 13.03 -0.70 -8.13
CA TYR A 109 12.12 -1.85 -8.19
C TYR A 109 10.89 -1.65 -7.31
N LEU A 110 11.05 -1.17 -6.07
CA LEU A 110 9.94 -1.00 -5.13
C LEU A 110 8.83 -0.04 -5.63
N PRO A 111 9.11 1.23 -6.01
CA PRO A 111 8.10 2.14 -6.51
C PRO A 111 7.52 1.68 -7.85
N ALA A 112 8.31 1.06 -8.73
CA ALA A 112 7.80 0.52 -9.98
C ALA A 112 6.86 -0.68 -9.75
N PHE A 113 7.19 -1.58 -8.82
CA PHE A 113 6.34 -2.70 -8.44
C PHE A 113 5.05 -2.23 -7.75
N MET A 114 5.14 -1.25 -6.85
CA MET A 114 3.97 -0.61 -6.24
C MET A 114 3.08 0.10 -7.27
N SER A 115 3.68 0.81 -8.24
CA SER A 115 2.94 1.48 -9.31
C SER A 115 2.23 0.46 -10.21
N GLY A 116 2.91 -0.63 -10.59
CA GLY A 116 2.32 -1.72 -11.34
C GLY A 116 1.13 -2.33 -10.60
N LEU A 117 1.25 -2.56 -9.28
CA LEU A 117 0.13 -3.04 -8.46
C LEU A 117 -1.04 -2.05 -8.40
N LEU A 118 -0.77 -0.75 -8.35
CA LEU A 118 -1.81 0.29 -8.34
C LEU A 118 -2.52 0.39 -9.70
N LEU A 119 -1.78 0.35 -10.80
CA LEU A 119 -2.31 0.45 -12.16
C LEU A 119 -3.10 -0.79 -12.56
N HIS A 120 -2.60 -1.98 -12.20
CA HIS A 120 -3.26 -3.25 -12.46
C HIS A 120 -4.22 -3.69 -11.36
N ARG A 121 -4.54 -2.80 -10.41
CA ARG A 121 -5.61 -3.03 -9.45
C ARG A 121 -6.94 -3.08 -10.19
N LEU A 122 -7.34 -4.30 -10.57
CA LEU A 122 -8.70 -4.59 -11.01
C LEU A 122 -9.66 -4.00 -9.98
N PRO A 123 -10.68 -3.21 -10.40
CA PRO A 123 -11.71 -2.76 -9.51
C PRO A 123 -12.38 -4.03 -8.97
N SER A 124 -12.10 -4.36 -7.71
CA SER A 124 -12.83 -5.40 -7.00
C SER A 124 -14.32 -5.10 -7.16
N GLU A 125 -15.12 -6.12 -7.47
CA GLU A 125 -16.59 -6.17 -7.40
C GLU A 125 -17.19 -5.42 -6.19
N GLN A 126 -16.40 -5.22 -5.12
CA GLN A 126 -16.66 -4.25 -4.05
C GLN A 126 -17.14 -2.88 -4.57
N LYS A 127 -16.54 -2.31 -5.63
CA LYS A 127 -16.95 -0.99 -6.14
C LYS A 127 -18.33 -1.07 -6.79
N ALA A 128 -18.68 -2.17 -7.45
CA ALA A 128 -20.00 -2.36 -8.03
C ALA A 128 -21.08 -2.57 -6.96
N HIS A 129 -20.82 -3.38 -5.93
CA HIS A 129 -21.73 -3.54 -4.79
C HIS A 129 -21.88 -2.24 -3.98
N ASN A 130 -20.78 -1.52 -3.71
CA ASN A 130 -20.83 -0.24 -3.02
C ASN A 130 -21.53 0.84 -3.86
N LEU A 131 -21.37 0.87 -5.20
CA LEU A 131 -22.13 1.81 -6.03
C LEU A 131 -23.62 1.46 -6.08
N ALA A 132 -23.98 0.17 -6.13
CA ALA A 132 -25.38 -0.26 -6.12
C ALA A 132 -26.06 0.09 -4.79
N GLU A 133 -25.42 -0.24 -3.67
CA GLU A 133 -25.92 0.05 -2.32
C GLU A 133 -26.06 1.55 -2.06
N ASN A 134 -25.04 2.36 -2.42
CA ASN A 134 -25.11 3.81 -2.27
C ASN A 134 -26.18 4.46 -3.15
N ASN A 135 -26.40 3.95 -4.36
CA ASN A 135 -27.41 4.48 -5.28
C ASN A 135 -28.85 4.13 -4.84
N GLU A 136 -29.04 2.97 -4.20
CA GLU A 136 -30.31 2.62 -3.55
C GLU A 136 -30.58 3.48 -2.30
N LEU A 137 -29.56 3.70 -1.46
CA LEU A 137 -29.65 4.59 -0.30
C LEU A 137 -29.93 6.05 -0.68
N ASP A 138 -29.25 6.59 -1.70
CA ASP A 138 -29.50 7.93 -2.23
C ASP A 138 -30.90 8.05 -2.84
N GLY A 139 -31.39 7.01 -3.53
CA GLY A 139 -32.74 6.95 -4.06
C GLY A 139 -33.81 6.97 -2.96
N VAL A 140 -33.57 6.25 -1.86
CA VAL A 140 -34.47 6.23 -0.69
C VAL A 140 -34.43 7.56 0.07
N LEU A 141 -33.26 8.15 0.29
CA LEU A 141 -33.14 9.48 0.91
C LEU A 141 -33.86 10.54 0.09
N TYR A 142 -33.65 10.56 -1.22
CA TYR A 142 -34.30 11.51 -2.12
C TYR A 142 -35.83 11.32 -2.16
N GLY A 143 -36.30 10.07 -2.10
CA GLY A 143 -37.72 9.76 -1.98
C GLY A 143 -38.33 10.24 -0.66
N ALA A 144 -37.61 10.09 0.45
CA ALA A 144 -38.03 10.58 1.76
C ALA A 144 -38.07 12.12 1.83
N ASP A 145 -37.05 12.79 1.29
CA ASP A 145 -36.95 14.25 1.25
C ASP A 145 -38.09 14.87 0.42
N LEU A 146 -38.46 14.27 -0.72
CA LEU A 146 -39.60 14.70 -1.53
C LEU A 146 -40.91 14.59 -0.76
N GLN A 147 -41.08 13.51 0.00
CA GLN A 147 -42.30 13.23 0.75
C GLN A 147 -42.44 14.17 1.96
N ASP A 148 -41.32 14.56 2.57
CA ASP A 148 -41.27 15.56 3.63
C ASP A 148 -41.46 16.99 3.10
N GLU A 149 -40.92 17.34 1.92
CA GLU A 149 -41.18 18.61 1.22
C GLU A 149 -42.68 18.76 0.88
N GLU A 150 -43.32 17.72 0.33
CA GLU A 150 -44.75 17.74 0.02
C GLU A 150 -45.62 17.90 1.27
N ARG A 151 -45.30 17.19 2.36
CA ARG A 151 -45.95 17.37 3.67
C ARG A 151 -45.75 18.78 4.23
N ALA A 152 -44.54 19.33 4.12
CA ALA A 152 -44.23 20.67 4.61
C ALA A 152 -44.95 21.76 3.81
N ARG A 153 -45.13 21.57 2.49
CA ARG A 153 -45.90 22.46 1.62
C ARG A 153 -47.39 22.45 1.97
N GLN A 154 -47.97 21.28 2.20
CA GLN A 154 -49.36 21.17 2.70
C GLN A 154 -49.52 21.88 4.05
N LYS A 155 -48.58 21.67 4.99
CA LYS A 155 -48.63 22.29 6.33
C LYS A 155 -48.45 23.81 6.31
N ARG A 156 -47.68 24.34 5.35
CA ARG A 156 -47.49 25.79 5.16
C ARG A 156 -48.70 26.49 4.54
N GLN A 157 -49.56 25.77 3.82
CA GLN A 157 -50.76 26.36 3.21
C GLN A 157 -51.85 26.64 4.27
N ASP A 158 -51.81 25.95 5.41
CA ASP A 158 -52.80 26.09 6.50
C ASP A 158 -52.41 27.04 7.65
N THR A 159 -51.18 27.58 7.69
CA THR A 159 -50.68 28.32 8.86
C THR A 159 -50.33 29.78 8.56
N LYS A 160 -51.17 30.72 9.05
CA LYS A 160 -50.92 32.18 9.09
C LYS A 160 -49.69 32.52 9.97
N PRO A 161 -48.91 33.59 9.73
CA PRO A 161 -47.58 33.71 10.31
C PRO A 161 -47.64 34.29 11.73
N SER A 162 -46.92 33.67 12.65
CA SER A 162 -46.51 34.28 13.92
C SER A 162 -44.99 34.16 14.06
N ARG A 163 -44.37 35.33 14.19
CA ARG A 163 -42.92 35.55 14.27
C ARG A 163 -42.37 35.02 15.59
N VAL A 164 -41.49 34.02 15.56
CA VAL A 164 -40.54 33.76 16.65
C VAL A 164 -39.21 33.30 16.05
N GLN A 165 -38.15 33.92 16.56
CA GLN A 165 -36.76 33.82 16.16
C GLN A 165 -36.04 32.99 17.24
N SER A 166 -35.41 31.86 16.92
CA SER A 166 -34.42 31.23 17.81
C SER A 166 -33.59 30.14 17.12
N LEU A 167 -32.35 30.53 16.79
CA LEU A 167 -31.04 29.83 16.87
C LEU A 167 -30.89 28.32 16.52
N PRO A 168 -29.78 27.94 15.84
CA PRO A 168 -29.58 26.59 15.33
C PRO A 168 -29.15 25.60 16.43
N PRO A 169 -29.69 24.37 16.49
CA PRO A 169 -29.09 23.32 17.29
C PRO A 169 -27.81 22.85 16.59
N VAL A 170 -26.70 23.26 17.21
CA VAL A 170 -25.34 22.79 17.01
C VAL A 170 -25.31 21.26 16.95
N SER A 171 -24.48 20.78 16.02
CA SER A 171 -24.09 19.39 15.78
C SER A 171 -23.79 18.63 17.08
N TYR A 172 -24.73 17.82 17.55
CA TYR A 172 -24.44 16.84 18.58
C TYR A 172 -23.86 15.58 17.95
N ALA A 173 -22.55 15.49 18.12
CA ALA A 173 -21.87 14.30 18.58
C ALA A 173 -21.92 13.09 17.64
N SER A 174 -20.93 13.06 16.76
CA SER A 174 -20.18 11.84 16.45
C SER A 174 -19.82 11.12 17.75
N VAL A 175 -20.60 10.11 18.12
CA VAL A 175 -20.20 9.15 19.16
C VAL A 175 -19.22 8.19 18.48
N ALA A 176 -17.96 8.63 18.38
CA ALA A 176 -16.86 7.75 18.03
C ALA A 176 -16.52 6.89 19.26
N PRO A 177 -16.42 5.55 19.13
CA PRO A 177 -16.21 4.65 20.24
C PRO A 177 -14.73 4.65 20.60
N PHE A 178 -14.29 5.68 21.32
CA PHE A 178 -12.96 5.69 21.92
C PHE A 178 -13.07 5.13 23.35
N PRO A 179 -12.43 4.00 23.66
CA PRO A 179 -12.56 3.31 24.95
C PRO A 179 -11.83 4.01 26.12
N PHE A 180 -11.49 5.30 25.99
CA PHE A 180 -10.60 6.00 26.91
C PHE A 180 -11.15 7.31 27.49
N LEU A 181 -12.40 7.68 27.23
CA LEU A 181 -13.04 8.83 27.86
C LEU A 181 -14.12 8.35 28.85
N PRO A 182 -14.08 8.77 30.13
CA PRO A 182 -15.18 8.46 31.05
C PRO A 182 -16.45 9.18 30.59
N VAL A 183 -17.58 8.45 30.63
CA VAL A 183 -18.90 8.94 30.22
C VAL A 183 -19.30 10.14 31.09
N PRO A 184 -19.80 11.25 30.52
CA PRO A 184 -20.31 12.37 31.32
C PRO A 184 -21.55 11.92 32.09
N ILE A 185 -21.48 11.99 33.43
CA ILE A 185 -22.62 11.78 34.32
C ILE A 185 -23.36 13.11 34.40
N TYR A 186 -24.60 13.13 33.91
CA TYR A 186 -25.51 14.25 34.13
C TYR A 186 -26.32 13.94 35.38
N GLU A 187 -26.05 14.66 36.47
CA GLU A 187 -26.99 14.71 37.60
C GLU A 187 -28.18 15.61 37.23
N SER A 188 -29.37 15.14 37.58
CA SER A 188 -30.68 15.73 37.28
C SER A 188 -31.00 16.98 38.08
#